data_AF-A0A959LK68-F1
#
_entry.id   AF-A0A959LK68-F1
#
_cell.length_a   1.000
_cell.length_b   1.000
_cell.length_c   1.000
_cell.angle_alpha   90.00
_cell.angle_beta   90.00
_cell.angle_gamma   90.00
#
_symmetry.space_group_name_H-M   'P 1'
#
loop_
_entity.id
_entity.type
_entity.pdbx_description
1 polymer ?
#
loop_
_entity_poly.entity_id
_entity_poly.type
_entity_poly.pdbx_seq_one_letter_code
_entity_poly.pdbx_strand_id
1 'polypeptide(L)'
;MIGMISCKEATYLVSKKEQGKITIAERIRLSLHLMICKFCKRFEKQNKIITEHAKRLEHVLYNEGETTLPDSYKEHIRSSVTGNND
;
A
#
# COMPACT_ATOMS: atom_id res chain seq x y z
N MET A 1 17.39 21.62 -22.09
CA MET A 1 16.40 21.77 -20.99
C MET A 1 15.05 21.17 -21.37
N ILE A 2 15.01 19.93 -21.89
CA ILE A 2 13.78 19.23 -22.27
C ILE A 2 13.69 18.02 -21.33
N GLY A 3 12.83 18.06 -20.30
CA GLY A 3 12.53 16.88 -19.46
C GLY A 3 12.79 16.96 -17.95
N MET A 4 13.34 18.07 -17.42
CA MET A 4 13.70 18.15 -15.99
C MET A 4 12.64 18.93 -15.21
N ILE A 5 11.65 18.21 -14.68
CA ILE A 5 10.79 18.73 -13.61
C ILE A 5 11.66 19.10 -12.39
N SER A 6 11.23 20.06 -11.57
CA SER A 6 11.99 20.46 -10.38
C SER A 6 12.03 19.33 -9.33
N CYS A 7 12.99 19.35 -8.40
CA CYS A 7 12.99 18.39 -7.28
C CYS A 7 11.69 18.44 -6.47
N LYS A 8 11.11 19.65 -6.30
CA LYS A 8 9.82 19.84 -5.61
C LYS A 8 8.68 19.12 -6.33
N GLU A 9 8.62 19.27 -7.66
CA GLU A 9 7.63 18.58 -8.50
C GLU A 9 7.89 17.07 -8.51
N ALA A 10 9.14 16.63 -8.59
CA ALA A 10 9.50 15.21 -8.53
C ALA A 10 9.06 14.57 -7.21
N THR A 11 9.32 15.20 -6.06
CA THR A 11 8.88 14.70 -4.75
C THR A 11 7.35 14.66 -4.65
N TYR A 12 6.66 15.65 -5.23
CA TYR A 12 5.19 15.64 -5.30
C TYR A 12 4.67 14.47 -6.15
N LEU A 13 5.25 14.24 -7.34
CA LEU A 13 4.85 13.13 -8.21
C LEU A 13 5.16 11.76 -7.61
N VAL A 14 6.24 11.62 -6.83
CA VAL A 14 6.51 10.40 -6.04
C VAL A 14 5.35 10.12 -5.07
N SER A 15 4.93 11.12 -4.27
CA SER A 15 3.80 10.94 -3.35
C SER A 15 2.49 10.68 -4.09
N LYS A 16 2.26 11.34 -5.23
CA LYS A 16 1.08 11.12 -6.08
C LYS A 16 1.04 9.70 -6.66
N LYS A 17 2.21 9.15 -7.03
CA LYS A 17 2.37 7.77 -7.53
C LYS A 17 1.97 6.75 -6.49
N GLU A 18 2.38 6.91 -5.23
CA GLU A 18 2.04 5.98 -4.14
C GLU A 18 0.54 5.92 -3.81
N GLN A 19 -0.20 6.99 -4.14
CA GLN A 19 -1.66 7.06 -4.05
C GLN A 19 -2.39 6.50 -5.28
N GLY A 20 -1.66 6.05 -6.32
CA GLY A 20 -2.26 5.56 -7.57
C GLY A 20 -2.83 6.64 -8.49
N LYS A 21 -2.61 7.94 -8.21
CA LYS A 21 -3.22 9.07 -8.93
C LYS A 21 -2.33 9.66 -10.04
N ILE A 22 -1.21 9.02 -10.36
CA ILE A 22 -0.22 9.53 -11.32
C ILE A 22 -0.63 9.18 -12.77
N THR A 23 -0.56 10.16 -13.67
CA THR A 23 -0.80 9.93 -15.10
C THR A 23 0.42 9.33 -15.79
N ILE A 24 0.25 8.76 -16.99
CA ILE A 24 1.34 8.17 -17.78
C ILE A 24 2.41 9.23 -18.11
N ALA A 25 2.00 10.44 -18.51
CA ALA A 25 2.91 11.53 -18.82
C ALA A 25 3.71 12.01 -17.60
N GLU A 26 3.07 12.08 -16.43
CA GLU A 26 3.77 12.38 -15.17
C GLU A 26 4.76 11.28 -14.79
N ARG A 27 4.40 10.00 -14.99
CA ARG A 27 5.27 8.87 -14.72
C ARG A 27 6.53 8.92 -15.59
N ILE A 28 6.42 9.24 -16.89
CA ILE A 28 7.59 9.37 -17.79
C ILE A 28 8.49 10.51 -17.33
N ARG A 29 7.93 11.70 -17.05
CA ARG A 29 8.70 12.86 -16.57
C ARG A 29 9.42 12.57 -15.25
N LEU A 30 8.73 11.91 -14.32
CA LEU A 30 9.31 11.50 -13.05
C LEU A 30 10.45 10.49 -13.27
N SER A 31 10.26 9.47 -14.10
CA SER A 31 11.30 8.49 -14.42
C SER A 31 12.58 9.14 -14.95
N LEU A 32 12.45 10.10 -15.87
CA LEU A 32 13.59 10.84 -16.40
C LEU A 32 14.34 11.62 -15.30
N HIS A 33 13.61 12.29 -14.40
CA HIS A 33 14.23 13.02 -13.28
C HIS A 33 14.98 12.07 -12.32
N LEU A 34 14.40 10.91 -12.01
CA LEU A 34 14.98 9.93 -11.09
C LEU A 34 16.24 9.23 -11.65
N MET A 35 16.41 9.21 -12.97
CA MET A 35 17.66 8.73 -13.60
C MET A 35 18.84 9.66 -13.32
N ILE A 36 18.59 10.96 -13.15
CA ILE A 36 19.64 12.00 -13.05
C ILE A 36 19.85 12.42 -11.59
N CYS A 37 18.77 12.55 -10.81
CA CYS A 37 18.82 13.06 -9.43
C CYS A 37 18.87 11.93 -8.40
N LYS A 38 20.07 11.66 -7.87
CA LYS A 38 20.28 10.65 -6.81
C LYS A 38 19.48 10.91 -5.52
N PHE A 39 19.22 12.18 -5.19
CA PHE A 39 18.47 12.56 -3.99
C PHE A 39 16.99 12.21 -4.13
N CYS A 40 16.37 12.54 -5.26
CA CYS A 40 14.98 12.17 -5.53
C CYS A 40 14.82 10.64 -5.66
N LYS A 41 15.82 9.94 -6.22
CA LYS A 41 15.86 8.46 -6.24
C LYS A 41 15.91 7.86 -4.83
N ARG A 42 16.67 8.46 -3.91
CA ARG A 42 16.70 8.04 -2.50
C ARG A 42 15.37 8.33 -1.81
N PHE A 43 14.81 9.52 -2.04
CA PHE A 43 13.50 9.89 -1.52
C PHE A 43 12.40 8.92 -1.96
N GLU A 44 12.35 8.55 -3.26
CA GLU A 44 11.37 7.56 -3.77
C GLU A 44 11.44 6.25 -2.98
N LYS A 45 12.65 5.71 -2.76
CA LYS A 45 12.83 4.47 -1.99
C LYS A 45 12.34 4.60 -0.54
N GLN A 46 12.70 5.70 0.13
CA GLN A 46 12.29 5.96 1.51
C GLN A 46 10.77 6.14 1.61
N ASN A 47 10.18 6.90 0.70
CA ASN A 47 8.75 7.16 0.66
C ASN A 47 7.93 5.89 0.41
N LYS A 48 8.42 4.99 -0.46
CA LYS A 48 7.82 3.68 -0.68
C LYS A 48 7.78 2.84 0.60
N ILE A 49 8.90 2.74 1.32
CA ILE A 49 8.98 2.01 2.60
C ILE A 49 7.97 2.59 3.61
N ILE A 50 7.94 3.91 3.78
CA ILE A 50 7.01 4.58 4.69
C ILE A 50 5.55 4.27 4.32
N THR A 51 5.22 4.36 3.03
CA THR A 51 3.85 4.13 2.55
C THR A 51 3.43 2.66 2.72
N GLU A 52 4.32 1.70 2.47
CA GLU A 52 4.05 0.27 2.70
C GLU A 52 3.81 -0.04 4.17
N HIS A 53 4.63 0.51 5.07
CA HIS A 53 4.42 0.34 6.52
C HIS A 53 3.15 1.02 7.01
N ALA A 54 2.83 2.22 6.51
CA ALA A 54 1.59 2.91 6.85
C ALA A 54 0.35 2.10 6.42
N LYS A 55 0.34 1.56 5.19
CA LYS A 55 -0.74 0.68 4.71
C LYS A 55 -0.87 -0.61 5.53
N ARG A 56 0.25 -1.20 5.94
CA ARG A 56 0.23 -2.36 6.84
C ARG A 56 -0.35 -2.02 8.21
N LEU A 57 0.06 -0.88 8.77
CA LEU A 57 -0.46 -0.43 10.06
C LEU A 57 -1.96 -0.14 9.97
N GLU A 58 -2.42 0.54 8.92
CA GLU A 58 -3.84 0.75 8.64
C GLU A 58 -4.60 -0.59 8.60
N HIS A 59 -4.04 -1.59 7.92
CA HIS A 59 -4.65 -2.93 7.91
C HIS A 59 -4.71 -3.57 9.30
N VAL A 60 -3.70 -3.40 10.14
CA VAL A 60 -3.74 -3.91 11.53
C VAL A 60 -4.79 -3.15 12.35
N LEU A 61 -4.76 -1.81 12.33
CA LEU A 61 -5.63 -0.99 13.18
C LEU A 61 -7.11 -1.07 12.81
N TYR A 62 -7.43 -1.26 11.52
CA TYR A 62 -8.81 -1.28 11.03
C TYR A 62 -9.32 -2.69 10.64
N ASN A 63 -8.43 -3.68 10.41
CA ASN A 63 -8.83 -5.07 10.12
C ASN A 63 -8.47 -6.06 11.26
N GLU A 64 -8.13 -5.60 12.46
CA GLU A 64 -8.15 -6.39 13.72
C GLU A 64 -9.59 -6.75 14.16
N GLY A 65 -10.40 -7.26 13.22
CA GLY A 65 -11.78 -7.65 13.46
C GLY A 65 -12.30 -8.80 12.57
N GLU A 66 -11.51 -9.28 11.60
CA GLU A 66 -11.91 -10.41 10.75
C GLU A 66 -10.99 -11.63 10.94
N THR A 67 -10.74 -12.00 12.20
CA THR A 67 -10.46 -13.40 12.53
C THR A 67 -11.77 -14.17 12.41
N THR A 68 -12.16 -14.53 11.19
CA THR A 68 -13.28 -15.46 11.02
C THR A 68 -12.88 -16.80 11.61
N LEU A 69 -13.77 -17.36 12.44
CA LEU A 69 -13.59 -18.72 12.93
C LEU A 69 -13.46 -19.63 11.69
N PRO A 70 -12.38 -20.43 11.57
CA PRO A 70 -12.21 -21.34 10.43
C PRO A 70 -13.47 -22.19 10.27
N ASP A 71 -13.90 -22.41 9.02
CA ASP A 71 -15.15 -23.13 8.78
C ASP A 71 -15.14 -24.53 9.40
N SER A 72 -13.95 -25.15 9.53
CA SER A 72 -13.77 -26.41 10.26
C SER A 72 -14.21 -26.35 11.73
N TYR A 73 -13.95 -25.24 12.43
CA TYR A 73 -14.36 -25.07 13.82
C TYR A 73 -15.85 -24.74 13.96
N LYS A 74 -16.46 -24.06 12.99
CA LYS A 74 -17.91 -23.82 12.97
C LYS A 74 -18.69 -25.14 12.86
N GLU A 75 -18.21 -26.08 12.04
CA GLU A 75 -18.81 -27.41 11.91
C GLU A 75 -18.75 -28.23 13.20
N HIS A 76 -17.63 -28.17 13.95
CA HIS A 76 -17.50 -28.82 15.26
C HIS A 76 -18.47 -28.26 16.32
N ILE A 77 -18.76 -26.97 16.28
CA ILE A 77 -19.74 -26.36 17.20
C ILE A 77 -21.15 -26.77 16.80
N ARG A 78 -21.48 -26.79 15.49
CA ARG A 78 -22.80 -27.25 15.00
C ARG A 78 -23.09 -28.68 15.42
N SER A 79 -22.13 -29.60 15.28
CA SER A 79 -22.33 -31.00 15.67
C SER A 79 -22.58 -31.17 17.18
N SER A 80 -22.11 -30.24 17.99
CA SER A 80 -22.26 -30.28 19.46
C SER A 80 -23.60 -29.73 19.94
N VAL A 81 -24.27 -28.86 19.16
CA VAL A 81 -25.56 -28.25 19.52
C VAL A 81 -26.76 -29.11 19.08
N THR A 82 -26.63 -29.86 17.98
CA THR A 82 -27.71 -30.71 17.46
C THR A 82 -27.81 -32.08 18.16
N GLY A 83 -26.93 -32.38 19.12
CA GLY A 83 -26.80 -33.71 19.74
C GLY A 83 -27.42 -33.89 21.13
N ASN A 84 -28.15 -32.91 21.68
CA ASN A 84 -28.75 -33.02 23.02
C ASN A 84 -30.17 -32.44 23.06
N ASN A 85 -31.12 -33.12 22.41
CA ASN A 85 -32.55 -33.00 22.70
C ASN A 85 -33.22 -34.36 22.41
N ASP A 86 -32.86 -35.35 23.21
CA ASP A 86 -33.69 -36.53 23.48
C ASP A 86 -34.25 -36.40 24.91
#